data_AF-A0A4Y2JF21-F1
#
_entry.id   AF-A0A4Y2JF21-F1
#
_cell.length_a   1.000
_cell.length_b   1.000
_cell.length_c   1.000
_cell.angle_alpha   90.00
_cell.angle_beta   90.00
_cell.angle_gamma   90.00
#
_symmetry.space_group_name_H-M   'P 1'
#
loop_
_entity.id
_entity.type
_entity.pdbx_description
1 polymer ?
#
loop_
_entity_poly.entity_id
_entity_poly.type
_entity_poly.pdbx_seq_one_letter_code
_entity_poly.pdbx_strand_id
1 'polypeptide(L)'
;LNKCIEGLVNIYDMDGLTFGTATYKKGIETVIKLLKMQQDNYPERMKAFYIINASSLFTMPFNIVKSFLNPRMLSKFHVYGI
;
A
#
# COMPACT_ATOMS: atom_id res chain seq x y z
N LEU A 1 -29.27 2.85 10.08
CA LEU A 1 -28.33 1.70 9.93
C LEU A 1 -28.47 0.95 8.58
N ASN A 2 -29.25 1.41 7.59
CA ASN A 2 -29.43 0.77 6.27
C ASN A 2 -28.55 1.37 5.15
N LYS A 3 -27.26 1.62 5.40
CA LYS A 3 -26.34 2.07 4.33
C LYS A 3 -25.35 0.97 3.98
N CYS A 4 -25.16 0.72 2.68
CA CYS A 4 -24.21 -0.27 2.19
C CYS A 4 -22.77 0.24 2.42
N ILE A 5 -21.89 -0.63 2.90
CA ILE A 5 -20.46 -0.32 3.04
C ILE A 5 -19.83 -0.39 1.65
N GLU A 6 -19.61 0.78 1.07
CA GLU A 6 -19.14 0.93 -0.31
C GLU A 6 -17.70 0.44 -0.54
N GLY A 7 -16.85 0.39 0.48
CA GLY A 7 -15.46 -0.05 0.30
C GLY A 7 -14.53 0.29 1.47
N LEU A 8 -13.24 0.16 1.20
CA LEU A 8 -12.15 0.29 2.16
C LEU A 8 -11.18 1.37 1.70
N VAL A 9 -10.79 2.22 2.65
CA VAL A 9 -9.69 3.18 2.50
C VAL A 9 -8.63 2.78 3.51
N ASN A 10 -7.40 2.55 3.04
CA ASN A 10 -6.28 2.19 3.89
C ASN A 10 -5.40 3.42 4.11
N ILE A 11 -4.95 3.63 5.33
CA ILE A 11 -3.98 4.66 5.68
C ILE A 11 -2.77 3.96 6.28
N TYR A 12 -1.59 4.25 5.75
CA TYR A 12 -0.33 3.76 6.27
C TYR A 12 0.53 4.94 6.67
N ASP A 13 0.81 5.02 7.96
CA ASP A 13 1.75 5.99 8.51
C ASP A 13 3.18 5.45 8.41
N MET A 14 4.03 6.18 7.70
CA MET A 14 5.44 5.85 7.49
C MET A 14 6.37 6.60 8.45
N ASP A 15 5.84 7.32 9.43
CA ASP A 15 6.67 7.95 10.45
C ASP A 15 7.53 6.90 11.19
N GLY A 16 8.78 7.26 11.44
CA GLY A 16 9.76 6.35 12.04
C GLY A 16 10.24 5.20 11.15
N LEU A 17 9.97 5.21 9.83
CA LEU A 17 10.52 4.22 8.91
C LEU A 17 12.06 4.22 8.95
N THR A 18 12.64 3.08 9.33
CA THR A 18 14.10 2.90 9.36
C THR A 18 14.59 2.14 8.13
N PHE A 19 15.89 2.24 7.82
CA PHE A 19 16.50 1.45 6.75
C PHE A 19 16.34 -0.07 6.96
N GLY A 20 16.43 -0.53 8.22
CA GLY A 20 16.24 -1.95 8.56
C GLY A 20 14.84 -2.44 8.23
N THR A 21 13.81 -1.66 8.57
CA THR A 21 12.41 -2.00 8.23
C THR A 21 12.13 -1.85 6.74
N ALA A 22 12.71 -0.84 6.07
CA ALA A 22 12.53 -0.61 4.64
C ALA A 22 13.18 -1.71 3.77
N THR A 23 14.20 -2.41 4.30
CA THR A 23 14.90 -3.51 3.62
C THR A 23 14.53 -4.90 4.14
N TYR A 24 13.60 -4.98 5.10
CA TYR A 24 13.19 -6.25 5.68
C TYR A 24 12.40 -7.10 4.68
N LYS A 25 13.09 -8.06 4.04
CA LYS A 25 12.56 -8.91 2.97
C LYS A 25 11.21 -9.56 3.29
N LYS A 26 11.08 -10.22 4.45
CA LYS A 26 9.83 -10.89 4.84
C LYS A 26 8.67 -9.90 5.00
N GLY A 27 8.96 -8.68 5.45
CA GLY A 27 7.97 -7.59 5.54
C GLY A 27 7.47 -7.20 4.15
N ILE A 28 8.39 -6.94 3.22
CA ILE A 28 8.07 -6.61 1.82
C ILE A 28 7.26 -7.74 1.16
N GLU A 29 7.68 -8.99 1.31
CA GLU A 29 6.97 -10.16 0.76
C GLU A 29 5.55 -10.29 1.33
N THR A 30 5.36 -9.95 2.60
CA THR A 30 4.04 -9.97 3.25
C THR A 30 3.13 -8.89 2.67
N VAL A 31 3.65 -7.67 2.49
CA VAL A 31 2.91 -6.57 1.86
C VAL A 31 2.53 -6.92 0.41
N ILE A 32 3.45 -7.52 -0.36
CA ILE A 32 3.15 -7.98 -1.72
C ILE A 32 2.01 -9.01 -1.71
N LYS A 33 2.08 -10.03 -0.85
CA LYS A 33 1.03 -11.05 -0.75
C LYS A 33 -0.33 -10.44 -0.39
N LEU A 34 -0.34 -9.50 0.56
CA LEU A 34 -1.56 -8.81 0.97
C LEU A 34 -2.19 -8.02 -0.18
N LEU A 35 -1.40 -7.18 -0.86
CA LEU A 35 -1.90 -6.34 -1.95
C LEU A 35 -2.32 -7.17 -3.17
N LYS A 36 -1.61 -8.26 -3.48
CA LYS A 36 -2.04 -9.21 -4.52
C LYS A 36 -3.37 -9.87 -4.16
N MET A 37 -3.52 -10.35 -2.93
CA MET A 37 -4.79 -10.93 -2.49
C MET A 37 -5.94 -9.91 -2.63
N GLN A 38 -5.72 -8.65 -2.27
CA GLN A 38 -6.71 -7.59 -2.41
C GLN A 38 -7.05 -7.29 -3.88
N GLN A 39 -6.05 -7.21 -4.77
CA GLN A 39 -6.29 -6.91 -6.18
C GLN A 39 -6.99 -8.06 -6.91
N ASP A 40 -6.65 -9.30 -6.56
CA ASP A 40 -7.15 -10.50 -7.25
C ASP A 40 -8.57 -10.85 -6.79
N ASN A 41 -8.93 -10.58 -5.52
CA ASN A 41 -10.21 -11.00 -4.95
C ASN A 41 -11.19 -9.84 -4.67
N TYR A 42 -10.70 -8.63 -4.35
CA TYR A 42 -11.55 -7.51 -3.93
C TYR A 42 -11.21 -6.16 -4.59
N PRO A 43 -10.94 -6.11 -5.91
CA PRO A 43 -10.45 -4.90 -6.57
C PRO A 43 -11.45 -3.74 -6.51
N GLU A 44 -12.76 -4.01 -6.54
CA GLU A 44 -13.82 -2.99 -6.47
C GLU A 44 -13.94 -2.36 -5.07
N ARG A 45 -13.63 -3.13 -4.02
CA ARG A 45 -13.79 -2.64 -2.64
C ARG A 45 -12.63 -1.75 -2.19
N MET A 46 -11.46 -1.87 -2.80
CA MET A 46 -10.32 -1.00 -2.49
C MET A 46 -10.55 0.37 -3.11
N LYS A 47 -10.80 1.40 -2.31
CA LYS A 47 -11.06 2.76 -2.80
C LYS A 47 -9.77 3.57 -2.93
N ALA A 48 -8.95 3.57 -1.89
CA ALA A 48 -7.70 4.34 -1.84
C ALA A 48 -6.71 3.74 -0.82
N PHE A 49 -5.42 4.00 -1.06
CA PHE A 49 -4.32 3.74 -0.14
C PHE A 49 -3.57 5.05 0.07
N TYR A 50 -3.66 5.61 1.28
CA TYR A 50 -2.95 6.82 1.67
C TYR A 50 -1.67 6.43 2.39
N ILE A 51 -0.52 6.81 1.84
CA ILE A 51 0.78 6.70 2.51
C ILE A 51 1.10 8.09 3.04
N ILE A 52 1.18 8.25 4.35
CA ILE A 52 1.46 9.53 5.00
C ILE A 52 2.82 9.49 5.71
N ASN A 53 3.43 10.65 5.91
CA ASN A 53 4.76 10.79 6.53
C ASN A 53 5.84 9.94 5.85
N ALA A 54 5.72 9.74 4.53
CA ALA A 54 6.74 9.01 3.78
C ALA A 54 8.08 9.76 3.84
N SER A 55 9.16 9.01 4.03
CA SER A 55 10.53 9.50 3.86
C SER A 55 11.19 8.86 2.64
N SER A 56 12.37 9.33 2.25
CA SER A 56 13.07 8.86 1.05
C SER A 56 13.35 7.36 1.07
N LEU A 57 13.45 6.79 2.27
CA LEU A 57 13.57 5.35 2.53
C LEU A 57 12.37 4.53 2.04
N PHE A 58 11.18 5.10 1.93
CA PHE A 58 9.97 4.44 1.41
C PHE A 58 10.08 4.11 -0.08
N THR A 59 10.82 4.90 -0.84
CA THR A 59 10.89 4.80 -2.31
C THR A 59 11.38 3.43 -2.77
N MET A 60 12.39 2.87 -2.08
CA MET A 60 12.96 1.57 -2.44
C MET A 60 11.94 0.42 -2.29
N PRO A 61 11.36 0.14 -1.11
CA PRO A 61 10.39 -0.94 -0.98
C PRO A 61 9.14 -0.70 -1.83
N PHE A 62 8.68 0.55 -1.98
CA PHE A 62 7.52 0.83 -2.83
C PHE A 62 7.78 0.54 -4.31
N ASN A 63 8.98 0.81 -4.82
CA ASN A 63 9.37 0.45 -6.18
C ASN A 63 9.39 -1.06 -6.41
N ILE A 64 9.71 -1.85 -5.39
CA ILE A 64 9.63 -3.31 -5.45
C ILE A 64 8.15 -3.72 -5.47
N VAL A 65 7.36 -3.25 -4.50
CA VAL A 65 5.95 -3.60 -4.34
C VAL A 65 5.14 -3.26 -5.59
N LYS A 66 5.33 -2.06 -6.17
CA LYS A 66 4.53 -1.59 -7.31
C LYS A 66 4.67 -2.45 -8.56
N SER A 67 5.78 -3.17 -8.73
CA SER A 67 5.97 -4.07 -9.88
C SER A 67 5.02 -5.28 -9.88
N PHE A 68 4.39 -5.59 -8.75
CA PHE A 68 3.43 -6.68 -8.59
C PHE A 68 1.96 -6.23 -8.66
N LEU A 69 1.71 -4.93 -8.85
CA LEU A 69 0.37 -4.34 -8.84
C LEU A 69 -0.06 -3.97 -10.26
N ASN A 70 -1.31 -4.24 -10.59
CA ASN A 70 -1.87 -3.80 -11.87
C ASN A 70 -2.11 -2.27 -11.88
N PRO A 71 -2.23 -1.63 -13.06
CA PRO A 71 -2.38 -0.17 -13.16
C PRO A 71 -3.58 0.38 -12.38
N ARG A 72 -4.68 -0.38 -12.31
CA ARG A 72 -5.90 -0.01 -11.59
C ARG A 72 -5.71 0.03 -10.07
N MET A 73 -4.90 -0.87 -9.53
CA MET A 73 -4.55 -0.89 -8.12
C MET A 73 -3.57 0.24 -7.81
N LEU A 74 -2.58 0.45 -8.68
CA LEU A 74 -1.59 1.52 -8.54
C LEU A 74 -2.20 2.92 -8.55
N SER A 75 -3.22 3.16 -9.38
CA SER A 75 -3.88 4.47 -9.46
C SER A 75 -4.60 4.89 -8.17
N LYS A 76 -4.74 3.98 -7.19
CA LYS A 76 -5.39 4.21 -5.90
C LYS A 76 -4.41 4.61 -4.80
N PHE A 77 -3.10 4.57 -5.06
CA PHE A 77 -2.08 4.98 -4.11
C PHE A 77 -1.88 6.50 -4.15
N HIS A 78 -1.98 7.12 -2.99
CA HIS A 78 -1.71 8.54 -2.77
C HIS A 78 -0.59 8.64 -1.73
N VAL A 79 0.57 9.15 -2.15
CA VAL A 79 1.77 9.23 -1.30
C VAL A 79 1.99 10.69 -0.89
N TYR A 80 2.13 10.90 0.42
CA TYR A 80 2.35 12.19 1.06
C TYR A 80 3.60 12.13 1.94
N GLY A 81 4.45 13.14 1.83
CA GLY A 81 5.84 13.11 2.34
C GLY A 81 6.84 12.72 1.26
N ILE A 82 8.14 12.85 1.55
CA ILE A 82 9.36 12.41 0.83
C ILE A 82 10.56 12.57 1.76
#